data_AF-A0A1E8Z251-F1
#
_entry.id   AF-A0A1E8Z251-F1
#
_cell.length_a   1.000
_cell.length_b   1.000
_cell.length_c   1.000
_cell.angle_alpha   90.00
_cell.angle_beta   90.00
_cell.angle_gamma   90.00
#
_symmetry.space_group_name_H-M   'P 1'
#
loop_
_entity.id
_entity.type
_entity.pdbx_description
1 polymer ?
#
loop_
_entity_poly.entity_id
_entity_poly.type
_entity_poly.pdbx_seq_one_letter_code
_entity_poly.pdbx_strand_id
1 'polypeptide(L)'
;MGSKNVNEVINILREKVSSGNYIYEFVINYYLSRKLKTDSFNKILDKIEDENIKYNLKAVYEEENNYIEQFNNLKDFSLDEIIEIIGGLSEYAGRRGGGENTTVKSIIDLSLELLTLEKEDSLLDVGSGIGTTLLEASKTSSISGIEINPDNYILSCLLLDLFNIPIEKIMHKDVFTYDLNKFNANKVFMNMPMGLKMSGKKLEEVLKLKFDKSIYKNHIKSIDSSWVFALDIIENTEYEKFVMLMNGNPLYSDNHQDVRKILIDKGKVEAVIALPSNLLAYTAIPIYLVIFSHNNESIKFVDASKLYSDIKYRHVLEKEHIKKIVKSLDKDSNISKTVDSTKLIDEDFTLDPLRYTVEEFPFEESIILKDVVKSINRGHTISKKDLEEMTSVQPTDYQYLMLQNFQDGILDGNLPYLKNLNESYERYFLKDNSVIVSRLSPFKIGSVGKLKTNVLANGNLFFLEIDENKINKDFLTAYLQSRIGLREIEKYVKGSIMKTISIRDLERIKIPKISMEKQIEIGNQFVLLNSEFKAIKKRTDEIIEERLNMFEGGI
;
A
#
# COMPACT_ATOMS: atom_id res chain seq x y z
N MET A 1 0.60 29.43 -6.10
CA MET A 1 0.87 30.36 -4.96
C MET A 1 1.45 29.60 -3.77
N GLY A 2 0.94 28.41 -3.42
CA GLY A 2 1.46 27.58 -2.31
C GLY A 2 2.97 27.38 -2.25
N SER A 3 3.63 27.10 -3.38
CA SER A 3 5.09 26.90 -3.41
C SER A 3 5.91 28.12 -2.97
N LYS A 4 5.38 29.34 -3.14
CA LYS A 4 6.07 30.57 -2.70
C LYS A 4 6.02 30.70 -1.18
N ASN A 5 4.83 30.55 -0.59
CA ASN A 5 4.64 30.63 0.86
C ASN A 5 5.45 29.55 1.60
N VAL A 6 5.42 28.31 1.09
CA VAL A 6 6.23 27.19 1.61
C VAL A 6 7.71 27.55 1.62
N ASN A 7 8.23 28.09 0.51
CA ASN A 7 9.64 28.48 0.43
C ASN A 7 9.99 29.65 1.36
N GLU A 8 9.11 30.63 1.54
CA GLU A 8 9.32 31.74 2.49
C GLU A 8 9.44 31.22 3.93
N VAL A 9 8.52 30.35 4.36
CA VAL A 9 8.56 29.73 5.69
C VAL A 9 9.81 28.87 5.86
N ILE A 10 10.13 28.03 4.87
CA ILE A 10 11.35 27.21 4.89
C ILE A 10 12.59 28.10 5.01
N ASN A 11 12.67 29.22 4.28
CA ASN A 11 13.82 30.11 4.34
C ASN A 11 14.03 30.72 5.73
N ILE A 12 12.95 31.09 6.43
CA ILE A 12 13.03 31.56 7.83
C ILE A 12 13.56 30.44 8.74
N LEU A 13 13.03 29.22 8.59
CA LEU A 13 13.37 28.10 9.45
C LEU A 13 14.73 27.46 9.13
N ARG A 14 15.33 27.74 7.96
CA ARG A 14 16.59 27.12 7.51
C ARG A 14 17.78 27.37 8.45
N GLU A 15 17.79 28.47 9.20
CA GLU A 15 18.96 28.92 9.97
C GLU A 15 19.14 28.24 11.35
N LYS A 16 18.13 27.59 11.96
CA LYS A 16 18.29 26.84 13.25
C LYS A 16 17.64 25.46 13.32
N VAL A 17 17.22 24.82 12.22
CA VAL A 17 16.65 23.46 12.33
C VAL A 17 17.76 22.39 12.35
N SER A 18 18.39 22.23 13.52
CA SER A 18 19.27 21.11 13.85
C SER A 18 18.50 19.87 14.33
N SER A 19 17.20 20.01 14.65
CA SER A 19 16.36 19.01 15.32
C SER A 19 15.30 18.32 14.44
N GLY A 20 15.03 18.83 13.23
CA GLY A 20 14.07 18.24 12.29
C GLY A 20 12.58 18.54 12.52
N ASN A 21 12.21 19.38 13.50
CA ASN A 21 10.80 19.64 13.83
C ASN A 21 10.23 20.94 13.20
N TYR A 22 10.27 21.03 11.86
CA TYR A 22 9.85 22.23 11.12
C TYR A 22 8.39 22.66 11.37
N ILE A 23 7.48 21.69 11.55
CA ILE A 23 6.05 21.97 11.72
C ILE A 23 5.79 22.60 13.09
N TYR A 24 6.42 22.06 14.14
CA TYR A 24 6.31 22.61 15.50
C TYR A 24 6.80 24.07 15.54
N GLU A 25 7.99 24.32 15.00
CA GLU A 25 8.56 25.67 14.94
C GLU A 25 7.67 26.63 14.16
N PHE A 26 7.14 26.18 13.01
CA PHE A 26 6.23 26.97 12.21
C PHE A 26 4.96 27.33 13.00
N VAL A 27 4.24 26.34 13.52
CA VAL A 27 2.93 26.54 14.12
C VAL A 27 3.02 27.45 15.35
N ILE A 28 3.97 27.22 16.26
CA ILE A 28 4.07 28.01 17.48
C ILE A 28 4.52 29.44 17.20
N ASN A 29 5.60 29.63 16.43
CA ASN A 29 6.10 30.97 16.14
C ASN A 29 5.09 31.76 15.30
N TYR A 30 4.42 31.11 14.34
CA TYR A 30 3.35 31.75 13.56
C TYR A 30 2.18 32.14 14.47
N TYR A 31 1.68 31.24 15.32
CA TYR A 31 0.61 31.52 16.27
C TYR A 31 0.93 32.72 17.16
N LEU A 32 2.10 32.73 17.80
CA LEU A 32 2.55 33.83 18.66
C LEU A 32 2.66 35.14 17.88
N SER A 33 3.24 35.12 16.67
CA SER A 33 3.36 36.32 15.82
C SER A 33 2.01 36.95 15.45
N ARG A 34 0.92 36.17 15.47
CA ARG A 34 -0.43 36.69 15.18
C ARG A 34 -1.13 37.16 16.44
N LYS A 35 -1.15 36.36 17.50
CA LYS A 35 -1.86 36.70 18.74
C LYS A 35 -1.20 37.87 19.48
N LEU A 36 0.13 38.02 19.40
CA LEU A 36 0.86 39.14 20.01
C LEU A 36 0.57 40.51 19.34
N LYS A 37 -0.04 40.54 18.14
CA LYS A 37 -0.48 41.79 17.52
C LYS A 37 -1.66 42.43 18.27
N THR A 38 -2.46 41.62 18.97
CA THR A 38 -3.71 42.06 19.61
C THR A 38 -3.71 41.90 21.12
N ASP A 39 -2.94 40.96 21.67
CA ASP A 39 -2.93 40.63 23.09
C ASP A 39 -1.50 40.59 23.65
N SER A 40 -1.33 40.94 24.93
CA SER A 40 -0.08 40.70 25.64
C SER A 40 0.14 39.21 25.85
N PHE A 41 1.39 38.77 26.00
CA PHE A 41 1.71 37.35 26.19
C PHE A 41 0.95 36.72 27.36
N ASN A 42 0.88 37.40 28.52
CA ASN A 42 0.10 36.92 29.67
C ASN A 42 -1.39 36.73 29.33
N LYS A 43 -1.98 37.66 28.57
CA LYS A 43 -3.39 37.56 28.15
C LYS A 43 -3.63 36.43 27.16
N ILE A 44 -2.63 36.06 26.35
CA ILE A 44 -2.69 34.87 25.49
C ILE A 44 -2.71 33.61 26.37
N LEU A 45 -1.84 33.53 27.38
CA LEU A 45 -1.79 32.39 28.30
C LEU A 45 -3.07 32.26 29.14
N ASP A 46 -3.65 33.37 29.60
CA ASP A 46 -4.88 33.37 30.42
C ASP A 46 -6.10 32.82 29.67
N LYS A 47 -6.10 32.88 28.32
CA LYS A 47 -7.18 32.34 27.48
C LYS A 47 -7.08 30.83 27.26
N ILE A 48 -5.96 30.23 27.59
CA ILE A 48 -5.69 28.80 27.39
C ILE A 48 -5.81 28.13 28.74
N GLU A 49 -6.65 27.10 28.89
CA GLU A 49 -6.74 26.38 30.17
C GLU A 49 -5.63 25.34 30.33
N ASP A 50 -5.19 24.71 29.23
CA ASP A 50 -4.23 23.62 29.23
C ASP A 50 -2.80 24.08 29.56
N GLU A 51 -2.28 23.62 30.70
CA GLU A 51 -0.95 23.98 31.20
C GLU A 51 0.20 23.50 30.30
N ASN A 52 0.03 22.40 29.57
CA ASN A 52 1.06 21.92 28.65
C ASN A 52 1.18 22.85 27.45
N ILE A 53 0.06 23.35 26.92
CA ILE A 53 0.07 24.36 25.85
C ILE A 53 0.78 25.62 26.35
N LYS A 54 0.43 26.12 27.54
CA LYS A 54 1.09 27.30 28.14
C LYS A 54 2.60 27.12 28.27
N TYR A 55 3.04 25.96 28.77
CA TYR A 55 4.45 25.65 28.92
C TYR A 55 5.20 25.71 27.59
N ASN A 56 4.65 25.11 26.53
CA ASN A 56 5.30 25.12 25.21
C ASN A 56 5.32 26.50 24.57
N LEU A 57 4.24 27.28 24.70
CA LEU A 57 4.22 28.69 24.26
C LEU A 57 5.27 29.52 25.00
N LYS A 58 5.40 29.33 26.32
CA LYS A 58 6.38 30.03 27.16
C LYS A 58 7.81 29.66 26.77
N ALA A 59 8.08 28.37 26.56
CA ALA A 59 9.39 27.89 26.15
C ALA A 59 9.88 28.57 24.85
N VAL A 60 9.00 28.69 23.84
CA VAL A 60 9.35 29.38 22.58
C VAL A 60 9.41 30.90 22.76
N TYR A 61 8.49 31.50 23.52
CA TYR A 61 8.47 32.95 23.73
C TYR A 61 9.73 33.46 24.46
N GLU A 62 10.22 32.70 25.46
CA GLU A 62 11.38 33.07 26.28
C GLU A 62 12.72 32.65 25.66
N GLU A 63 12.74 31.93 24.54
CA GLU A 63 13.97 31.57 23.84
C GLU A 63 14.64 32.83 23.26
N GLU A 64 15.92 33.07 23.62
CA GLU A 64 16.70 34.26 23.22
C GLU A 64 16.72 34.52 21.71
N ASN A 65 16.54 33.47 20.90
CA ASN A 65 16.63 33.50 19.44
C ASN A 65 15.38 32.87 18.81
N ASN A 66 14.19 33.14 19.34
CA ASN A 66 12.93 32.70 18.73
C ASN A 66 12.69 33.36 17.35
N TYR A 67 11.69 32.88 16.62
CA TYR A 67 11.41 33.30 15.24
C TYR A 67 10.24 34.29 15.11
N ILE A 68 9.69 34.77 16.22
CA ILE A 68 8.41 35.50 16.25
C ILE A 68 8.48 36.77 15.36
N GLU A 69 9.59 37.51 15.41
CA GLU A 69 9.79 38.73 14.61
C GLU A 69 9.88 38.43 13.10
N GLN A 70 10.58 37.36 12.73
CA GLN A 70 10.70 36.93 11.33
C GLN A 70 9.31 36.55 10.79
N PHE A 71 8.48 35.89 11.60
CA PHE A 71 7.09 35.57 11.25
C PHE A 71 6.15 36.78 11.24
N ASN A 72 6.43 37.86 12.00
CA ASN A 72 5.64 39.11 11.95
C ASN A 72 5.64 39.74 10.55
N ASN A 73 6.72 39.57 9.79
CA ASN A 73 6.87 40.11 8.44
C ASN A 73 6.11 39.33 7.36
N LEU A 74 5.64 38.12 7.67
CA LEU A 74 4.81 37.35 6.74
C LEU A 74 3.39 37.92 6.69
N LYS A 75 2.71 37.73 5.54
CA LYS A 75 1.28 37.99 5.42
C LYS A 75 0.45 37.06 6.31
N ASP A 76 -0.81 37.40 6.53
CA ASP A 76 -1.75 36.46 7.12
C ASP A 76 -2.11 35.38 6.09
N PHE A 77 -1.87 34.12 6.46
CA PHE A 77 -2.19 32.95 5.66
C PHE A 77 -3.65 32.56 5.85
N SER A 78 -4.31 32.24 4.75
CA SER A 78 -5.59 31.54 4.78
C SER A 78 -5.44 30.11 5.30
N LEU A 79 -6.56 29.48 5.67
CA LEU A 79 -6.58 28.08 6.13
C LEU A 79 -5.96 27.14 5.08
N ASP A 80 -6.31 27.29 3.81
CA ASP A 80 -5.74 26.48 2.72
C ASP A 80 -4.22 26.66 2.62
N GLU A 81 -3.73 27.89 2.76
CA GLU A 81 -2.29 28.16 2.73
C GLU A 81 -1.57 27.55 3.93
N ILE A 82 -2.17 27.53 5.13
CA ILE A 82 -1.60 26.85 6.30
C ILE A 82 -1.48 25.35 6.05
N ILE A 83 -2.53 24.70 5.53
CA ILE A 83 -2.48 23.27 5.23
C ILE A 83 -1.43 22.98 4.13
N GLU A 84 -1.34 23.83 3.10
CA GLU A 84 -0.30 23.72 2.07
C GLU A 84 1.12 23.90 2.63
N ILE A 85 1.33 24.87 3.53
CA ILE A 85 2.63 25.09 4.20
C ILE A 85 3.01 23.88 5.04
N ILE A 86 2.12 23.41 5.91
CA ILE A 86 2.33 22.23 6.75
C ILE A 86 2.65 21.01 5.89
N GLY A 87 1.89 20.80 4.82
CA GLY A 87 2.14 19.76 3.82
C GLY A 87 3.56 19.89 3.29
N GLY A 88 3.94 21.05 2.76
CA GLY A 88 5.27 21.37 2.24
C GLY A 88 6.42 21.14 3.23
N LEU A 89 6.23 21.51 4.50
CA LEU A 89 7.21 21.29 5.57
C LEU A 89 7.38 19.80 5.88
N SER A 90 6.29 19.04 5.89
CA SER A 90 6.31 17.58 6.04
C SER A 90 7.13 16.92 4.91
N GLU A 91 6.96 17.37 3.67
CA GLU A 91 7.75 16.86 2.54
C GLU A 91 9.22 17.26 2.62
N TYR A 92 9.50 18.48 3.09
CA TYR A 92 10.86 18.97 3.26
C TYR A 92 11.61 18.20 4.37
N ALA A 93 10.94 17.87 5.47
CA ALA A 93 11.47 16.99 6.50
C ALA A 93 11.76 15.57 5.96
N GLY A 94 11.02 15.16 4.93
CA GLY A 94 11.23 13.91 4.20
C GLY A 94 11.00 12.65 5.06
N ARG A 95 11.68 11.56 4.69
CA ARG A 95 11.58 10.25 5.39
C ARG A 95 12.21 10.23 6.79
N ARG A 96 12.75 11.35 7.27
CA ARG A 96 13.42 11.45 8.58
C ARG A 96 12.43 11.75 9.72
N GLY A 97 11.31 11.02 9.75
CA GLY A 97 10.53 10.78 10.98
C GLY A 97 9.40 11.74 11.35
N GLY A 98 9.06 12.75 10.55
CA GLY A 98 8.02 13.75 10.91
C GLY A 98 6.69 13.67 10.13
N GLY A 99 6.60 12.79 9.12
CA GLY A 99 5.50 12.85 8.13
C GLY A 99 4.17 12.21 8.55
N GLU A 100 4.17 11.34 9.56
CA GLU A 100 2.98 10.60 10.01
C GLU A 100 1.97 11.48 10.76
N ASN A 101 2.37 12.68 11.17
CA ASN A 101 1.56 13.57 12.03
C ASN A 101 0.51 14.39 11.26
N THR A 102 0.47 14.31 9.92
CA THR A 102 -0.48 15.05 9.07
C THR A 102 -0.98 14.21 7.90
N THR A 103 -2.23 14.46 7.52
CA THR A 103 -2.82 13.95 6.29
C THR A 103 -2.47 14.88 5.13
N VAL A 104 -2.16 14.33 3.95
CA VAL A 104 -1.88 15.13 2.74
C VAL A 104 -3.16 15.79 2.25
N LYS A 105 -3.12 17.07 1.83
CA LYS A 105 -4.31 17.84 1.42
C LYS A 105 -5.20 17.11 0.42
N SER A 106 -4.64 16.46 -0.59
CA SER A 106 -5.44 15.73 -1.57
C SER A 106 -6.15 14.50 -1.00
N ILE A 107 -5.61 13.87 0.04
CA ILE A 107 -6.28 12.79 0.78
C ILE A 107 -7.37 13.38 1.68
N ILE A 108 -7.13 14.53 2.32
CA ILE A 108 -8.16 15.25 3.08
C ILE A 108 -9.34 15.55 2.16
N ASP A 109 -9.09 16.19 1.02
CA ASP A 109 -10.12 16.59 0.05
C ASP A 109 -10.93 15.39 -0.45
N LEU A 110 -10.23 14.32 -0.86
CA LEU A 110 -10.88 13.09 -1.27
C LEU A 110 -11.72 12.50 -0.11
N SER A 111 -11.17 12.42 1.09
CA SER A 111 -11.87 11.79 2.23
C SER A 111 -13.12 12.57 2.64
N LEU A 112 -13.09 13.90 2.61
CA LEU A 112 -14.25 14.74 2.91
C LEU A 112 -15.33 14.64 1.82
N GLU A 113 -14.95 14.54 0.54
CA GLU A 113 -15.91 14.25 -0.54
C GLU A 113 -16.54 12.86 -0.37
N LEU A 114 -15.76 11.84 0.01
CA LEU A 114 -16.24 10.47 0.23
C LEU A 114 -17.17 10.34 1.44
N LEU A 115 -16.96 11.15 2.48
CA LEU A 115 -17.84 11.25 3.64
C LEU A 115 -19.17 11.93 3.33
N THR A 116 -19.27 12.58 2.17
CA THR A 116 -20.43 13.39 1.74
C THR A 116 -20.83 14.36 2.85
N LEU A 117 -19.85 15.14 3.32
CA LEU A 117 -19.98 15.97 4.52
C LEU A 117 -20.90 17.18 4.27
N GLU A 118 -21.91 17.33 5.11
CA GLU A 118 -22.91 18.42 5.08
C GLU A 118 -22.84 19.27 6.37
N LYS A 119 -23.70 20.29 6.50
CA LYS A 119 -23.58 21.29 7.57
C LYS A 119 -24.10 20.81 8.92
N GLU A 120 -25.12 19.97 8.87
CA GLU A 120 -25.76 19.26 9.98
C GLU A 120 -24.89 18.16 10.56
N ASP A 121 -23.86 17.74 9.83
CA ASP A 121 -23.00 16.64 10.24
C ASP A 121 -22.09 17.01 11.42
N SER A 122 -21.67 15.96 12.12
CA SER A 122 -20.59 16.01 13.09
C SER A 122 -19.51 15.01 12.71
N LEU A 123 -18.35 15.55 12.33
CA LEU A 123 -17.16 14.79 12.00
C LEU A 123 -16.34 14.49 13.25
N LEU A 124 -15.98 13.23 13.46
CA LEU A 124 -14.91 12.81 14.36
C LEU A 124 -13.65 12.41 13.57
N ASP A 125 -12.53 13.10 13.82
CA ASP A 125 -11.20 12.69 13.34
C ASP A 125 -10.46 11.90 14.43
N VAL A 126 -10.29 10.60 14.22
CA VAL A 126 -9.68 9.68 15.19
C VAL A 126 -8.18 9.55 14.90
N GLY A 127 -7.35 9.93 15.87
CA GLY A 127 -5.91 10.08 15.63
C GLY A 127 -5.66 11.30 14.74
N SER A 128 -6.22 12.45 15.14
CA SER A 128 -6.32 13.64 14.29
C SER A 128 -4.98 14.29 13.93
N GLY A 129 -3.87 13.82 14.53
CA GLY A 129 -2.56 14.41 14.34
C GLY A 129 -2.59 15.89 14.74
N ILE A 130 -1.98 16.73 13.91
CA ILE A 130 -1.98 18.20 14.11
C ILE A 130 -3.30 18.87 13.66
N GLY A 131 -4.35 18.13 13.33
CA GLY A 131 -5.68 18.66 13.08
C GLY A 131 -5.91 19.30 11.70
N THR A 132 -5.09 18.99 10.68
CA THR A 132 -5.29 19.53 9.32
C THR A 132 -6.61 19.09 8.68
N THR A 133 -7.05 17.84 8.92
CA THR A 133 -8.37 17.37 8.48
C THR A 133 -9.49 18.12 9.21
N LEU A 134 -9.34 18.33 10.52
CA LEU A 134 -10.30 19.06 11.35
C LEU A 134 -10.48 20.51 10.85
N LEU A 135 -9.38 21.19 10.54
CA LEU A 135 -9.41 22.54 9.96
C LEU A 135 -10.21 22.55 8.66
N GLU A 136 -9.91 21.63 7.73
CA GLU A 136 -10.62 21.60 6.44
C GLU A 136 -12.11 21.29 6.62
N ALA A 137 -12.44 20.30 7.46
CA ALA A 137 -13.81 19.89 7.73
C ALA A 137 -14.65 20.95 8.46
N SER A 138 -14.01 21.81 9.27
CA SER A 138 -14.66 22.90 10.01
C SER A 138 -15.28 23.97 9.10
N LYS A 139 -14.86 24.03 7.83
CA LYS A 139 -15.47 24.90 6.82
C LYS A 139 -16.91 24.51 6.50
N THR A 140 -17.27 23.24 6.73
CA THR A 140 -18.56 22.68 6.33
C THR A 140 -19.39 22.23 7.52
N SER A 141 -18.80 21.49 8.47
CA SER A 141 -19.53 20.75 9.51
C SER A 141 -19.05 21.07 10.93
N SER A 142 -19.73 20.52 11.93
CA SER A 142 -19.17 20.47 13.28
C SER A 142 -18.07 19.42 13.37
N ILE A 143 -17.02 19.70 14.14
CA ILE A 143 -15.84 18.84 14.23
C ILE A 143 -15.55 18.43 15.67
N SER A 144 -14.97 17.26 15.84
CA SER A 144 -14.35 16.76 17.06
C SER A 144 -13.12 15.92 16.72
N GLY A 145 -12.11 15.91 17.59
CA GLY A 145 -10.87 15.15 17.40
C GLY A 145 -10.41 14.44 18.66
N ILE A 146 -9.65 13.36 18.49
CA ILE A 146 -8.95 12.67 19.57
C ILE A 146 -7.53 12.34 19.11
N GLU A 147 -6.54 12.70 19.92
CA GLU A 147 -5.12 12.50 19.62
C GLU A 147 -4.38 12.02 20.86
N ILE A 148 -3.46 11.06 20.70
CA ILE A 148 -2.69 10.48 21.80
C ILE A 148 -1.35 11.19 21.99
N ASN A 149 -0.75 11.70 20.92
CA ASN A 149 0.52 12.38 20.94
C ASN A 149 0.33 13.82 21.47
N PRO A 150 1.00 14.18 22.58
CA PRO A 150 0.84 15.48 23.21
C PRO A 150 1.26 16.64 22.32
N ASP A 151 2.36 16.50 21.56
CA ASP A 151 2.85 17.56 20.68
C ASP A 151 1.84 17.82 19.55
N ASN A 152 1.35 16.76 18.91
CA ASN A 152 0.34 16.87 17.86
C ASN A 152 -0.95 17.51 18.37
N TYR A 153 -1.41 17.12 19.56
CA TYR A 153 -2.56 17.72 20.23
C TYR A 153 -2.36 19.22 20.46
N ILE A 154 -1.20 19.63 21.02
CA ILE A 154 -0.88 21.04 21.26
C ILE A 154 -0.91 21.83 19.95
N LEU A 155 -0.24 21.34 18.90
CA LEU A 155 -0.22 22.00 17.60
C LEU A 155 -1.62 22.12 16.99
N SER A 156 -2.45 21.09 17.12
CA SER A 156 -3.84 21.12 16.69
C SER A 156 -4.64 22.19 17.44
N CYS A 157 -4.52 22.28 18.77
CA CYS A 157 -5.20 23.31 19.55
C CYS A 157 -4.83 24.73 19.10
N LEU A 158 -3.53 24.98 18.91
CA LEU A 158 -3.06 26.30 18.45
C LEU A 158 -3.57 26.65 17.06
N LEU A 159 -3.63 25.66 16.16
CA LEU A 159 -4.17 25.83 14.82
C LEU A 159 -5.68 26.10 14.84
N LEU A 160 -6.45 25.38 15.67
CA LEU A 160 -7.88 25.63 15.83
C LEU A 160 -8.15 27.05 16.36
N ASP A 161 -7.46 27.45 17.44
CA ASP A 161 -7.62 28.80 18.03
C ASP A 161 -7.20 29.93 17.07
N LEU A 162 -6.20 29.68 16.21
CA LEU A 162 -5.77 30.62 15.19
C LEU A 162 -6.90 30.95 14.20
N PHE A 163 -7.77 29.98 13.92
CA PHE A 163 -8.94 30.14 13.04
C PHE A 163 -10.25 30.34 13.81
N ASN A 164 -10.18 30.67 15.10
CA ASN A 164 -11.32 30.89 16.00
C ASN A 164 -12.24 29.66 16.13
N ILE A 165 -11.67 28.47 16.03
CA ILE A 165 -12.36 27.21 16.30
C ILE A 165 -12.07 26.83 17.76
N PRO A 166 -13.09 26.51 18.58
CA PRO A 166 -12.89 26.21 19.99
C PRO A 166 -11.95 25.01 20.20
N ILE A 167 -10.97 25.14 21.11
CA ILE A 167 -9.96 24.10 21.37
C ILE A 167 -10.55 22.86 22.04
N GLU A 168 -11.69 22.99 22.71
CA GLU A 168 -12.39 21.89 23.39
C GLU A 168 -12.97 20.86 22.41
N LYS A 169 -12.89 21.16 21.11
CA LYS A 169 -13.22 20.22 20.04
C LYS A 169 -12.20 19.10 19.90
N ILE A 170 -10.99 19.22 20.46
CA ILE A 170 -10.01 18.13 20.44
C ILE A 170 -9.72 17.62 21.87
N MET A 171 -9.51 16.31 21.99
CA MET A 171 -9.18 15.65 23.25
C MET A 171 -7.80 14.97 23.19
N HIS A 172 -6.96 15.24 24.18
CA HIS A 172 -5.70 14.49 24.38
C HIS A 172 -5.96 13.17 25.12
N LYS A 173 -6.07 12.06 24.37
CA LYS A 173 -6.37 10.74 24.95
C LYS A 173 -6.03 9.58 24.02
N ASP A 174 -5.77 8.41 24.60
CA ASP A 174 -5.75 7.16 23.84
C ASP A 174 -7.18 6.74 23.47
N VAL A 175 -7.44 6.59 22.17
CA VAL A 175 -8.73 6.16 21.60
C VAL A 175 -9.25 4.87 22.23
N PHE A 176 -8.37 3.93 22.59
CA PHE A 176 -8.76 2.65 23.18
C PHE A 176 -9.12 2.76 24.67
N THR A 177 -8.91 3.91 25.30
CA THR A 177 -9.28 4.19 26.69
C THR A 177 -10.48 5.12 26.84
N TYR A 178 -10.99 5.63 25.71
CA TYR A 178 -12.12 6.55 25.67
C TYR A 178 -13.33 5.92 24.97
N ASP A 179 -14.52 6.35 25.35
CA ASP A 179 -15.78 5.93 24.75
C ASP A 179 -16.13 6.90 23.61
N LEU A 180 -15.93 6.46 22.37
CA LEU A 180 -16.08 7.32 21.19
C LEU A 180 -17.53 7.73 20.92
N ASN A 181 -18.52 6.99 21.44
CA ASN A 181 -19.93 7.36 21.32
C ASN A 181 -20.24 8.72 21.93
N LYS A 182 -19.44 9.16 22.91
CA LYS A 182 -19.62 10.47 23.56
C LYS A 182 -19.40 11.65 22.64
N PHE A 183 -18.73 11.46 21.50
CA PHE A 183 -18.60 12.50 20.49
C PHE A 183 -19.91 12.73 19.71
N ASN A 184 -20.84 11.76 19.71
CA ASN A 184 -22.10 11.80 18.94
C ASN A 184 -21.87 12.15 17.45
N ALA A 185 -20.79 11.62 16.87
CA ALA A 185 -20.41 11.88 15.49
C ALA A 185 -21.08 10.89 14.54
N ASN A 186 -21.66 11.40 13.45
CA ASN A 186 -22.24 10.59 12.38
C ASN A 186 -21.27 10.40 11.20
N LYS A 187 -20.27 11.27 11.04
CA LYS A 187 -19.18 11.10 10.08
C LYS A 187 -17.90 10.83 10.83
N VAL A 188 -17.13 9.83 10.41
CA VAL A 188 -15.84 9.51 11.05
C VAL A 188 -14.74 9.46 10.01
N PHE A 189 -13.60 10.05 10.30
CA PHE A 189 -12.38 9.92 9.51
C PHE A 189 -11.28 9.33 10.39
N MET A 190 -10.41 8.52 9.78
CA MET A 190 -9.17 8.10 10.41
C MET A 190 -8.05 7.94 9.39
N ASN A 191 -6.95 8.65 9.62
CA ASN A 191 -5.66 8.33 9.01
C ASN A 191 -4.87 7.43 9.97
N MET A 192 -4.87 6.11 9.72
CA MET A 192 -4.33 5.13 10.66
C MET A 192 -2.81 5.25 10.82
N PRO A 193 -2.25 5.07 12.04
CA PRO A 193 -0.79 5.05 12.24
C PRO A 193 -0.14 3.88 11.48
N MET A 194 0.45 4.20 10.33
CA MET A 194 0.94 3.21 9.37
C MET A 194 2.02 2.31 9.95
N GLY A 195 1.83 0.99 9.87
CA GLY A 195 2.84 0.02 10.30
C GLY A 195 2.87 -0.23 11.81
N LEU A 196 1.97 0.39 12.58
CA LEU A 196 1.79 0.07 13.99
C LEU A 196 1.33 -1.38 14.15
N LYS A 197 2.13 -2.18 14.85
CA LYS A 197 1.80 -3.54 15.25
C LYS A 197 1.15 -3.54 16.64
N MET A 198 0.11 -4.36 16.81
CA MET A 198 -0.53 -4.57 18.10
C MET A 198 -0.34 -6.03 18.52
N SER A 199 0.32 -6.27 19.65
CA SER A 199 0.64 -7.62 20.12
C SER A 199 0.74 -7.73 21.64
N GLY A 200 0.72 -8.98 22.13
CA GLY A 200 0.91 -9.31 23.54
C GLY A 200 -0.06 -8.59 24.47
N LYS A 201 0.46 -8.14 25.62
CA LYS A 201 -0.33 -7.50 26.69
C LYS A 201 -1.16 -6.31 26.20
N LYS A 202 -0.61 -5.46 25.32
CA LYS A 202 -1.33 -4.29 24.80
C LYS A 202 -2.57 -4.70 24.02
N LEU A 203 -2.45 -5.73 23.17
CA LEU A 203 -3.62 -6.27 22.45
C LEU A 203 -4.64 -6.85 23.42
N GLU A 204 -4.20 -7.64 24.41
CA GLU A 204 -5.09 -8.24 25.41
C GLU A 204 -5.88 -7.18 26.20
N GLU A 205 -5.24 -6.08 26.59
CA GLU A 205 -5.89 -4.96 27.25
C GLU A 205 -6.95 -4.29 26.37
N VAL A 206 -6.62 -4.01 25.11
CA VAL A 206 -7.58 -3.44 24.14
C VAL A 206 -8.75 -4.39 23.90
N LEU A 207 -8.48 -5.69 23.72
CA LEU A 207 -9.53 -6.70 23.54
C LEU A 207 -10.45 -6.77 24.75
N LYS A 208 -9.93 -6.65 25.97
CA LYS A 208 -10.72 -6.62 27.20
C LYS A 208 -11.51 -5.32 27.36
N LEU A 209 -10.95 -4.18 26.97
CA LEU A 209 -11.59 -2.87 27.15
C LEU A 209 -12.68 -2.61 26.10
N LYS A 210 -12.42 -2.92 24.83
CA LYS A 210 -13.28 -2.55 23.71
C LYS A 210 -14.04 -3.73 23.09
N PHE A 211 -13.51 -4.94 23.19
CA PHE A 211 -14.03 -6.09 22.42
C PHE A 211 -14.50 -7.26 23.29
N ASP A 212 -14.60 -7.13 24.61
CA ASP A 212 -14.86 -8.27 25.51
C ASP A 212 -16.18 -9.00 25.18
N LYS A 213 -17.19 -8.24 24.75
CA LYS A 213 -18.51 -8.72 24.32
C LYS A 213 -18.67 -8.75 22.79
N SER A 214 -17.66 -8.32 22.04
CA SER A 214 -17.74 -8.23 20.59
C SER A 214 -17.44 -9.57 19.95
N ILE A 215 -18.10 -9.85 18.83
CA ILE A 215 -17.84 -11.05 18.03
C ILE A 215 -16.40 -11.08 17.49
N TYR A 216 -15.73 -9.92 17.36
CA TYR A 216 -14.39 -9.82 16.78
C TYR A 216 -13.26 -10.27 17.71
N LYS A 217 -13.52 -10.44 19.01
CA LYS A 217 -12.50 -10.70 20.04
C LYS A 217 -11.50 -11.81 19.67
N ASN A 218 -11.99 -12.90 19.08
CA ASN A 218 -11.19 -14.07 18.73
C ASN A 218 -10.64 -14.06 17.28
N HIS A 219 -11.07 -13.10 16.46
CA HIS A 219 -10.68 -12.97 15.06
C HIS A 219 -9.60 -11.92 14.82
N ILE A 220 -9.43 -10.98 15.76
CA ILE A 220 -8.32 -10.01 15.73
C ILE A 220 -7.01 -10.76 15.97
N LYS A 221 -6.05 -10.61 15.04
CA LYS A 221 -4.73 -11.24 15.11
C LYS A 221 -3.65 -10.24 15.48
N SER A 222 -2.65 -10.71 16.22
CA SER A 222 -1.50 -9.95 16.72
C SER A 222 -0.43 -9.70 15.63
N ILE A 223 -0.79 -8.96 14.56
CA ILE A 223 0.08 -8.74 13.41
C ILE A 223 0.03 -7.28 12.91
N ASP A 224 -1.17 -6.73 12.79
CA ASP A 224 -1.45 -5.39 12.23
C ASP A 224 -2.58 -4.74 13.04
N SER A 225 -2.47 -3.43 13.31
CA SER A 225 -3.42 -2.70 14.15
C SER A 225 -4.61 -2.11 13.39
N SER A 226 -4.62 -2.11 12.05
CA SER A 226 -5.62 -1.39 11.25
C SER A 226 -7.04 -1.87 11.59
N TRP A 227 -7.26 -3.19 11.62
CA TRP A 227 -8.58 -3.72 11.98
C TRP A 227 -8.94 -3.48 13.44
N VAL A 228 -7.97 -3.32 14.35
CA VAL A 228 -8.27 -2.99 15.76
C VAL A 228 -8.91 -1.60 15.85
N PHE A 229 -8.35 -0.61 15.16
CA PHE A 229 -8.94 0.73 15.12
C PHE A 229 -10.25 0.78 14.35
N ALA A 230 -10.30 0.15 13.16
CA ALA A 230 -11.52 0.12 12.36
C ALA A 230 -12.69 -0.47 13.15
N LEU A 231 -12.47 -1.59 13.85
CA LEU A 231 -13.50 -2.24 14.64
C LEU A 231 -13.84 -1.47 15.91
N ASP A 232 -12.90 -0.74 16.51
CA ASP A 232 -13.19 0.14 17.66
C ASP A 232 -14.17 1.24 17.26
N ILE A 233 -13.91 1.90 16.13
CA ILE A 233 -14.81 2.90 15.55
C ILE A 233 -16.16 2.28 15.20
N ILE A 234 -16.16 1.14 14.49
CA ILE A 234 -17.40 0.49 14.03
C ILE A 234 -18.31 0.06 15.18
N GLU A 235 -17.74 -0.39 16.30
CA GLU A 235 -18.51 -0.91 17.44
C GLU A 235 -18.82 0.18 18.49
N ASN A 236 -18.08 1.30 18.51
CA ASN A 236 -18.19 2.33 19.55
C ASN A 236 -18.46 3.73 18.99
N THR A 237 -19.03 3.84 17.79
CA THR A 237 -19.59 5.10 17.26
C THR A 237 -20.92 4.83 16.58
N GLU A 238 -21.78 5.86 16.52
CA GLU A 238 -23.06 5.85 15.78
C GLU A 238 -22.86 6.37 14.34
N TYR A 239 -21.72 6.03 13.73
CA TYR A 239 -21.36 6.53 12.41
C TYR A 239 -22.40 6.13 11.35
N GLU A 240 -22.81 7.10 10.55
CA GLU A 240 -23.51 6.85 9.29
C GLU A 240 -22.50 6.48 8.19
N LYS A 241 -21.37 7.22 8.14
CA LYS A 241 -20.30 6.99 7.18
C LYS A 241 -18.93 7.16 7.82
N PHE A 242 -18.06 6.18 7.62
CA PHE A 242 -16.70 6.16 8.14
C PHE A 242 -15.70 5.92 7.01
N VAL A 243 -14.71 6.80 6.88
CA VAL A 243 -13.63 6.69 5.88
C VAL A 243 -12.30 6.49 6.59
N MET A 244 -11.62 5.39 6.27
CA MET A 244 -10.34 5.04 6.88
C MET A 244 -9.25 4.92 5.82
N LEU A 245 -8.14 5.63 6.03
CA LEU A 245 -6.90 5.37 5.31
C LEU A 245 -6.13 4.24 6.00
N MET A 246 -5.81 3.17 5.27
CA MET A 246 -5.15 2.00 5.82
C MET A 246 -4.14 1.34 4.87
N ASN A 247 -3.34 0.44 5.43
CA ASN A 247 -2.43 -0.42 4.68
C ASN A 247 -3.20 -1.47 3.86
N GLY A 248 -2.60 -1.97 2.78
CA GLY A 248 -3.23 -3.01 1.95
C GLY A 248 -3.26 -4.41 2.57
N ASN A 249 -2.27 -4.81 3.37
CA ASN A 249 -2.16 -6.20 3.86
C ASN A 249 -3.44 -6.71 4.56
N PRO A 250 -4.08 -5.95 5.46
CA PRO A 250 -5.32 -6.37 6.11
C PRO A 250 -6.49 -6.63 5.15
N LEU A 251 -6.46 -6.08 3.93
CA LEU A 251 -7.50 -6.21 2.91
C LEU A 251 -7.47 -7.54 2.14
N TYR A 252 -6.31 -8.18 2.00
CA TYR A 252 -6.18 -9.40 1.17
C TYR A 252 -5.46 -10.57 1.84
N SER A 253 -4.85 -10.36 3.01
CA SER A 253 -4.12 -11.40 3.72
C SER A 253 -5.06 -12.42 4.37
N ASP A 254 -4.69 -13.69 4.32
CA ASP A 254 -5.43 -14.81 4.92
C ASP A 254 -5.59 -14.63 6.44
N ASN A 255 -4.59 -14.02 7.11
CA ASN A 255 -4.63 -13.77 8.55
C ASN A 255 -5.78 -12.85 9.00
N HIS A 256 -6.35 -12.07 8.08
CA HIS A 256 -7.43 -11.13 8.34
C HIS A 256 -8.76 -11.51 7.65
N GLN A 257 -8.82 -12.71 7.05
CA GLN A 257 -9.97 -13.17 6.29
C GLN A 257 -11.25 -13.21 7.14
N ASP A 258 -11.16 -13.72 8.38
CA ASP A 258 -12.31 -13.80 9.29
C ASP A 258 -12.94 -12.44 9.57
N VAL A 259 -12.11 -11.42 9.84
CA VAL A 259 -12.59 -10.06 10.12
C VAL A 259 -13.30 -9.49 8.89
N ARG A 260 -12.72 -9.65 7.70
CA ARG A 260 -13.33 -9.19 6.45
C ARG A 260 -14.66 -9.89 6.19
N LYS A 261 -14.70 -11.22 6.34
CA LYS A 261 -15.93 -12.01 6.22
C LYS A 261 -17.03 -11.46 7.12
N ILE A 262 -16.76 -11.28 8.41
CA ILE A 262 -17.76 -10.79 9.36
C ILE A 262 -18.26 -9.38 8.98
N LEU A 263 -17.36 -8.48 8.53
CA LEU A 263 -17.74 -7.13 8.10
C LEU A 263 -18.58 -7.13 6.83
N ILE A 264 -18.25 -8.00 5.87
CA ILE A 264 -19.00 -8.19 4.63
C ILE A 264 -20.38 -8.78 4.94
N ASP A 265 -20.45 -9.84 5.74
CA ASP A 265 -21.70 -10.51 6.14
C ASP A 265 -22.65 -9.55 6.89
N LYS A 266 -22.10 -8.59 7.66
CA LYS A 266 -22.86 -7.54 8.34
C LYS A 266 -23.18 -6.32 7.45
N GLY A 267 -22.78 -6.31 6.18
CA GLY A 267 -22.99 -5.21 5.25
C GLY A 267 -22.32 -3.90 5.68
N LYS A 268 -21.17 -3.98 6.36
CA LYS A 268 -20.47 -2.80 6.92
C LYS A 268 -19.48 -2.14 5.97
N VAL A 269 -19.06 -2.82 4.92
CA VAL A 269 -18.11 -2.28 3.92
C VAL A 269 -18.90 -1.78 2.72
N GLU A 270 -18.78 -0.50 2.39
CA GLU A 270 -19.43 0.13 1.24
C GLU A 270 -18.52 0.08 0.01
N ALA A 271 -17.26 0.49 0.20
CA ALA A 271 -16.33 0.63 -0.91
C ALA A 271 -14.87 0.54 -0.46
N VAL A 272 -13.99 0.15 -1.41
CA VAL A 272 -12.54 0.11 -1.22
C VAL A 272 -11.85 0.74 -2.42
N ILE A 273 -10.97 1.71 -2.15
CA ILE A 273 -10.27 2.49 -3.15
C ILE A 273 -8.76 2.28 -2.98
N ALA A 274 -8.10 1.71 -3.99
CA ALA A 274 -6.64 1.62 -4.04
C ALA A 274 -6.06 2.94 -4.54
N LEU A 275 -5.22 3.60 -3.74
CA LEU A 275 -4.59 4.87 -4.10
C LEU A 275 -3.19 4.67 -4.70
N PRO A 276 -2.64 5.67 -5.42
CA PRO A 276 -1.28 5.63 -5.93
C PRO A 276 -0.23 5.35 -4.84
N SER A 277 0.84 4.65 -5.21
CA SER A 277 2.07 4.60 -4.42
C SER A 277 2.71 6.00 -4.31
N ASN A 278 3.70 6.19 -3.44
CA ASN A 278 4.45 7.45 -3.31
C ASN A 278 3.59 8.72 -3.06
N LEU A 279 2.34 8.58 -2.61
CA LEU A 279 1.46 9.71 -2.30
C LEU A 279 1.83 10.36 -0.96
N LEU A 280 2.30 9.56 -0.01
CA LEU A 280 2.72 10.00 1.33
C LEU A 280 4.23 10.28 1.34
N ALA A 281 4.65 11.42 1.89
CA ALA A 281 6.05 11.83 1.89
C ALA A 281 6.99 10.85 2.62
N TYR A 282 6.47 10.15 3.63
CA TYR A 282 7.24 9.26 4.49
C TYR A 282 7.26 7.80 4.00
N THR A 283 6.39 7.41 3.06
CA THR A 283 6.30 6.02 2.58
C THR A 283 6.02 5.91 1.08
N ALA A 284 6.70 4.97 0.43
CA ALA A 284 6.46 4.63 -0.97
C ALA A 284 5.31 3.60 -1.15
N ILE A 285 4.82 3.05 -0.05
CA ILE A 285 3.86 1.94 -0.03
C ILE A 285 2.50 2.44 -0.54
N PRO A 286 1.85 1.74 -1.49
CA PRO A 286 0.44 1.95 -1.82
C PRO A 286 -0.47 1.87 -0.60
N ILE A 287 -1.40 2.82 -0.52
CA ILE A 287 -2.40 2.94 0.57
C ILE A 287 -3.81 2.80 0.01
N TYR A 288 -4.77 2.57 0.91
CA TYR A 288 -6.17 2.31 0.54
C TYR A 288 -7.09 3.16 1.39
N LEU A 289 -8.18 3.63 0.80
CA LEU A 289 -9.32 4.15 1.54
C LEU A 289 -10.39 3.05 1.60
N VAL A 290 -10.85 2.74 2.80
CA VAL A 290 -12.02 1.90 3.02
C VAL A 290 -13.15 2.76 3.54
N ILE A 291 -14.30 2.62 2.89
CA ILE A 291 -15.52 3.33 3.22
C ILE A 291 -16.44 2.33 3.88
N PHE A 292 -16.87 2.65 5.10
CA PHE A 292 -17.81 1.88 5.87
C PHE A 292 -19.12 2.64 6.00
N SER A 293 -20.22 1.90 5.84
CA SER A 293 -21.57 2.36 6.14
C SER A 293 -22.39 1.15 6.61
N HIS A 294 -23.67 1.08 6.33
CA HIS A 294 -24.55 0.03 6.84
C HIS A 294 -25.39 -0.59 5.73
N ASN A 295 -25.79 -1.84 5.93
CA ASN A 295 -26.74 -2.57 5.08
C ASN A 295 -26.29 -2.66 3.60
N ASN A 296 -24.98 -2.73 3.37
CA ASN A 296 -24.42 -2.91 2.03
C ASN A 296 -24.57 -4.37 1.57
N GLU A 297 -25.26 -4.61 0.46
CA GLU A 297 -25.40 -5.94 -0.15
C GLU A 297 -24.25 -6.27 -1.13
N SER A 298 -23.59 -5.23 -1.64
CA SER A 298 -22.46 -5.28 -2.56
C SER A 298 -21.40 -4.28 -2.13
N ILE A 299 -20.18 -4.46 -2.64
CA ILE A 299 -19.04 -3.59 -2.36
C ILE A 299 -18.55 -2.97 -3.65
N LYS A 300 -18.29 -1.67 -3.61
CA LYS A 300 -17.69 -0.94 -4.72
C LYS A 300 -16.17 -0.96 -4.64
N PHE A 301 -15.52 -1.50 -5.66
CA PHE A 301 -14.06 -1.50 -5.77
C PHE A 301 -13.60 -0.46 -6.79
N VAL A 302 -12.61 0.36 -6.43
CA VAL A 302 -11.99 1.35 -7.32
C VAL A 302 -10.48 1.20 -7.29
N ASP A 303 -9.86 0.94 -8.44
CA ASP A 303 -8.41 0.95 -8.61
C ASP A 303 -7.95 2.30 -9.17
N ALA A 304 -7.62 3.22 -8.25
CA ALA A 304 -7.05 4.53 -8.56
C ALA A 304 -5.52 4.54 -8.52
N SER A 305 -4.85 3.38 -8.47
CA SER A 305 -3.40 3.27 -8.31
C SER A 305 -2.60 3.96 -9.43
N LYS A 306 -3.22 4.16 -10.59
CA LYS A 306 -2.65 4.84 -11.78
C LYS A 306 -3.18 6.26 -11.99
N LEU A 307 -3.96 6.81 -11.07
CA LEU A 307 -4.49 8.18 -11.17
C LEU A 307 -3.61 9.13 -10.38
N TYR A 308 -2.57 9.67 -11.00
CA TYR A 308 -1.69 10.64 -10.36
C TYR A 308 -0.92 11.46 -11.40
N SER A 309 -0.43 12.61 -10.94
CA SER A 309 0.62 13.37 -11.63
C SER A 309 1.95 13.19 -10.91
N ASP A 310 3.05 13.19 -11.67
CA ASP A 310 4.40 13.10 -11.13
C ASP A 310 4.91 14.47 -10.66
N ILE A 311 5.37 14.55 -9.41
CA ILE A 311 6.10 15.71 -8.88
C ILE A 311 7.42 15.22 -8.25
N LYS A 312 8.53 15.45 -8.94
CA LYS A 312 9.88 14.96 -8.59
C LYS A 312 9.91 13.43 -8.41
N TYR A 313 9.83 12.96 -7.17
CA TYR A 313 9.90 11.53 -6.79
C TYR A 313 8.62 11.07 -6.07
N ARG A 314 7.52 11.82 -6.21
CA ARG A 314 6.24 11.56 -5.55
C ARG A 314 5.09 11.68 -6.52
N HIS A 315 3.99 11.05 -6.15
CA HIS A 315 2.74 11.11 -6.87
C HIS A 315 1.80 12.09 -6.16
N VAL A 316 1.01 12.84 -6.94
CA VAL A 316 0.02 13.78 -6.41
C VAL A 316 -1.35 13.51 -7.04
N LEU A 317 -2.38 13.52 -6.20
CA LEU A 317 -3.77 13.52 -6.61
C LEU A 317 -4.22 14.96 -6.87
N GLU A 318 -4.47 15.27 -8.13
CA GLU A 318 -5.06 16.55 -8.54
C GLU A 318 -6.58 16.51 -8.44
N LYS A 319 -7.22 17.68 -8.51
CA LYS A 319 -8.69 17.79 -8.41
C LYS A 319 -9.42 16.96 -9.47
N GLU A 320 -8.85 16.80 -10.67
CA GLU A 320 -9.43 15.95 -11.71
C GLU A 320 -9.36 14.45 -11.38
N HIS A 321 -8.29 14.01 -10.70
CA HIS A 321 -8.15 12.64 -10.22
C HIS A 321 -9.19 12.36 -9.14
N ILE A 322 -9.37 13.27 -8.17
CA ILE A 322 -10.38 13.16 -7.11
C ILE A 322 -11.79 13.03 -7.70
N LYS A 323 -12.17 13.94 -8.61
CA LYS A 323 -13.47 13.88 -9.31
C LYS A 323 -13.69 12.56 -10.03
N LYS A 324 -12.65 12.02 -10.67
CA LYS A 324 -12.73 10.73 -11.37
C LYS A 324 -12.92 9.56 -10.39
N ILE A 325 -12.25 9.59 -9.24
CA ILE A 325 -12.41 8.58 -8.18
C ILE A 325 -13.84 8.61 -7.65
N VAL A 326 -14.34 9.77 -7.24
CA VAL A 326 -15.69 9.93 -6.68
C VAL A 326 -16.75 9.50 -7.69
N LYS A 327 -16.65 9.96 -8.95
CA LYS A 327 -17.56 9.53 -10.03
C LYS A 327 -17.53 8.01 -10.28
N SER A 328 -16.39 7.37 -10.05
CA SER A 328 -16.25 5.92 -10.23
C SER A 328 -16.95 5.13 -9.13
N LEU A 329 -17.41 5.76 -8.04
CA LEU A 329 -18.24 5.10 -7.04
C LEU A 329 -19.69 4.91 -7.53
N ASP A 330 -20.21 5.87 -8.31
CA ASP A 330 -21.59 5.86 -8.80
C ASP A 330 -21.87 4.76 -9.83
N LYS A 331 -20.92 4.52 -10.76
CA LYS A 331 -21.10 3.61 -11.89
C LYS A 331 -19.81 2.84 -12.19
N ASP A 332 -19.96 1.59 -12.59
CA ASP A 332 -18.82 0.75 -12.98
C ASP A 332 -18.11 1.34 -14.21
N SER A 333 -16.81 1.14 -14.27
CA SER A 333 -15.92 1.71 -15.26
C SER A 333 -14.69 0.82 -15.46
N ASN A 334 -13.76 1.24 -16.32
CA ASN A 334 -12.51 0.52 -16.52
C ASN A 334 -11.59 0.48 -15.28
N ILE A 335 -11.90 1.26 -14.24
CA ILE A 335 -11.17 1.30 -12.98
C ILE A 335 -12.06 0.97 -11.78
N SER A 336 -13.32 0.58 -12.00
CA SER A 336 -14.24 0.31 -10.90
C SER A 336 -15.25 -0.79 -11.21
N LYS A 337 -15.55 -1.60 -10.19
CA LYS A 337 -16.48 -2.73 -10.30
C LYS A 337 -17.30 -2.85 -9.03
N THR A 338 -18.61 -3.08 -9.18
CA THR A 338 -19.50 -3.44 -8.07
C THR A 338 -19.55 -4.95 -7.95
N VAL A 339 -19.38 -5.47 -6.75
CA VAL A 339 -19.24 -6.92 -6.50
C VAL A 339 -20.16 -7.33 -5.36
N ASP A 340 -21.08 -8.24 -5.66
CA ASP A 340 -22.00 -8.79 -4.67
C ASP A 340 -21.29 -9.74 -3.70
N SER A 341 -21.86 -9.87 -2.50
CA SER A 341 -21.34 -10.72 -1.43
C SER A 341 -21.06 -12.17 -1.85
N THR A 342 -21.86 -12.75 -2.75
CA THR A 342 -21.69 -14.11 -3.26
C THR A 342 -20.36 -14.29 -3.99
N LYS A 343 -20.00 -13.33 -4.85
CA LYS A 343 -18.73 -13.35 -5.59
C LYS A 343 -17.53 -13.13 -4.66
N LEU A 344 -17.70 -12.41 -3.54
CA LEU A 344 -16.64 -12.25 -2.54
C LEU A 344 -16.29 -13.56 -1.85
N ILE A 345 -17.24 -14.49 -1.70
CA ILE A 345 -16.98 -15.83 -1.12
C ILE A 345 -16.00 -16.60 -2.02
N ASP A 346 -16.25 -16.62 -3.32
CA ASP A 346 -15.38 -17.27 -4.30
C ASP A 346 -13.99 -16.63 -4.36
N GLU A 347 -13.88 -15.37 -3.96
CA GLU A 347 -12.65 -14.59 -3.93
C GLU A 347 -11.99 -14.52 -2.54
N ASP A 348 -12.27 -15.50 -1.66
CA ASP A 348 -11.66 -15.62 -0.33
C ASP A 348 -11.87 -14.37 0.55
N PHE A 349 -12.97 -13.65 0.34
CA PHE A 349 -13.29 -12.37 0.99
C PHE A 349 -12.17 -11.32 0.81
N THR A 350 -11.42 -11.36 -0.30
CA THR A 350 -10.41 -10.34 -0.58
C THR A 350 -11.06 -8.99 -0.88
N LEU A 351 -10.51 -7.92 -0.30
CA LEU A 351 -10.95 -6.55 -0.50
C LEU A 351 -9.95 -5.75 -1.35
N ASP A 352 -9.06 -6.41 -2.10
CA ASP A 352 -8.16 -5.73 -3.04
C ASP A 352 -8.91 -5.31 -4.32
N PRO A 353 -9.02 -4.00 -4.63
CA PRO A 353 -9.69 -3.55 -5.85
C PRO A 353 -9.13 -4.15 -7.14
N LEU A 354 -7.82 -4.40 -7.22
CA LEU A 354 -7.18 -4.97 -8.40
C LEU A 354 -7.76 -6.35 -8.76
N ARG A 355 -8.27 -7.11 -7.77
CA ARG A 355 -8.92 -8.40 -8.00
C ARG A 355 -10.12 -8.29 -8.94
N TYR A 356 -10.82 -7.15 -8.91
CA TYR A 356 -12.13 -6.97 -9.51
C TYR A 356 -12.15 -6.00 -10.69
N THR A 357 -11.16 -5.10 -10.78
CA THR A 357 -11.08 -4.05 -11.80
C THR A 357 -10.23 -4.45 -13.01
N VAL A 358 -9.41 -5.50 -12.91
CA VAL A 358 -8.68 -6.02 -14.06
C VAL A 358 -9.65 -6.54 -15.11
N GLU A 359 -9.38 -6.24 -16.38
CA GLU A 359 -10.18 -6.68 -17.50
C GLU A 359 -10.54 -8.17 -17.44
N GLU A 360 -11.79 -8.45 -17.81
CA GLU A 360 -12.33 -9.79 -17.82
C GLU A 360 -11.53 -10.70 -18.77
N PHE A 361 -11.61 -11.99 -18.48
CA PHE A 361 -10.90 -13.02 -19.26
C PHE A 361 -11.50 -13.04 -20.67
N PRO A 362 -10.72 -12.78 -21.74
CA PRO A 362 -11.26 -12.43 -23.05
C PRO A 362 -11.73 -13.64 -23.88
N PHE A 363 -11.63 -14.86 -23.37
CA PHE A 363 -12.02 -16.07 -24.08
C PHE A 363 -13.32 -16.65 -23.50
N GLU A 364 -14.18 -17.16 -24.37
CA GLU A 364 -15.49 -17.72 -24.00
C GLU A 364 -15.37 -18.93 -23.09
N GLU A 365 -14.44 -19.84 -23.39
CA GLU A 365 -14.16 -21.01 -22.58
C GLU A 365 -12.79 -20.91 -21.89
N SER A 366 -12.77 -21.31 -20.62
CA SER A 366 -11.55 -21.41 -19.83
C SER A 366 -11.43 -22.76 -19.14
N ILE A 367 -10.20 -23.20 -18.93
CA ILE A 367 -9.83 -24.23 -17.94
C ILE A 367 -8.95 -23.57 -16.86
N ILE A 368 -9.04 -24.03 -15.61
CA ILE A 368 -8.18 -23.51 -14.54
C ILE A 368 -6.84 -24.27 -14.52
N LEU A 369 -5.77 -23.59 -14.12
CA LEU A 369 -4.42 -24.16 -14.09
C LEU A 369 -4.36 -25.47 -13.31
N LYS A 370 -5.07 -25.55 -12.17
CA LYS A 370 -5.14 -26.75 -11.34
C LYS A 370 -5.54 -28.01 -12.11
N ASP A 371 -6.42 -27.89 -13.10
CA ASP A 371 -6.99 -29.06 -13.78
C ASP A 371 -6.06 -29.63 -14.87
N VAL A 372 -5.05 -28.85 -15.27
CA VAL A 372 -4.08 -29.20 -16.34
C VAL A 372 -2.67 -29.47 -15.81
N VAL A 373 -2.47 -29.41 -14.50
CA VAL A 373 -1.22 -29.76 -13.82
C VAL A 373 -1.45 -30.94 -12.88
N LYS A 374 -0.46 -31.82 -12.77
CA LYS A 374 -0.43 -32.91 -11.79
C LYS A 374 -0.05 -32.39 -10.41
N SER A 375 0.89 -31.45 -10.36
CA SER A 375 1.35 -30.83 -9.12
C SER A 375 1.96 -29.44 -9.36
N ILE A 376 1.86 -28.56 -8.36
CA ILE A 376 2.57 -27.28 -8.30
C ILE A 376 3.48 -27.32 -7.08
N ASN A 377 4.79 -27.33 -7.33
CA ASN A 377 5.78 -27.49 -6.28
C ASN A 377 6.57 -26.20 -6.10
N ARG A 378 7.07 -25.98 -4.88
CA ARG A 378 7.88 -24.80 -4.54
C ARG A 378 9.35 -25.16 -4.53
N GLY A 379 10.17 -24.32 -5.16
CA GLY A 379 11.62 -24.42 -5.05
C GLY A 379 12.12 -24.31 -3.61
N HIS A 380 13.22 -24.97 -3.31
CA HIS A 380 13.87 -24.85 -2.00
C HIS A 380 14.55 -23.49 -1.88
N THR A 381 14.71 -22.95 -0.66
CA THR A 381 15.43 -21.69 -0.47
C THR A 381 16.74 -21.98 0.25
N ILE A 382 17.82 -22.11 -0.53
CA ILE A 382 19.18 -22.27 -0.02
C ILE A 382 19.79 -20.88 0.18
N SER A 383 20.50 -20.67 1.29
CA SER A 383 21.22 -19.41 1.51
C SER A 383 22.33 -19.24 0.48
N LYS A 384 22.70 -18.00 0.16
CA LYS A 384 23.77 -17.73 -0.83
C LYS A 384 25.08 -18.47 -0.46
N LYS A 385 25.43 -18.43 0.83
CA LYS A 385 26.63 -19.08 1.36
C LYS A 385 26.59 -20.59 1.18
N ASP A 386 25.50 -21.24 1.59
CA ASP A 386 25.40 -22.70 1.48
C ASP A 386 25.38 -23.15 0.01
N LEU A 387 24.74 -22.38 -0.87
CA LEU A 387 24.71 -22.66 -2.30
C LEU A 387 26.11 -22.57 -2.93
N GLU A 388 26.91 -21.57 -2.55
CA GLU A 388 28.31 -21.44 -2.98
C GLU A 388 29.16 -22.64 -2.53
N GLU A 389 28.97 -23.09 -1.29
CA GLU A 389 29.66 -24.28 -0.76
C GLU A 389 29.24 -25.57 -1.48
N MET A 390 27.98 -25.66 -1.92
CA MET A 390 27.43 -26.81 -2.65
C MET A 390 27.77 -26.81 -4.14
N THR A 391 28.17 -25.68 -4.72
CA THR A 391 28.43 -25.53 -6.16
C THR A 391 29.70 -26.27 -6.58
N SER A 392 29.64 -26.93 -7.74
CA SER A 392 30.77 -27.61 -8.38
C SER A 392 31.21 -26.87 -9.64
N VAL A 393 32.52 -26.70 -9.82
CA VAL A 393 33.10 -26.22 -11.07
C VAL A 393 33.14 -27.33 -12.12
N GLN A 394 33.24 -28.59 -11.67
CA GLN A 394 33.25 -29.76 -12.55
C GLN A 394 31.82 -30.26 -12.82
N PRO A 395 31.53 -30.77 -14.03
CA PRO A 395 30.26 -31.40 -14.33
C PRO A 395 29.93 -32.55 -13.38
N THR A 396 28.68 -32.62 -12.94
CA THR A 396 28.12 -33.68 -12.10
C THR A 396 26.71 -34.04 -12.57
N ASP A 397 26.11 -35.07 -11.97
CA ASP A 397 24.73 -35.46 -12.24
C ASP A 397 23.68 -34.50 -11.63
N TYR A 398 24.13 -33.47 -10.91
CA TYR A 398 23.28 -32.51 -10.23
C TYR A 398 23.53 -31.10 -10.75
N GLN A 399 22.45 -30.41 -11.14
CA GLN A 399 22.47 -28.99 -11.47
C GLN A 399 21.43 -28.27 -10.63
N TYR A 400 21.44 -26.95 -10.66
CA TYR A 400 20.37 -26.16 -10.03
C TYR A 400 19.90 -25.02 -10.91
N LEU A 401 18.63 -24.67 -10.72
CA LEU A 401 17.95 -23.59 -11.41
C LEU A 401 17.61 -22.48 -10.42
N MET A 402 17.91 -21.22 -10.79
CA MET A 402 17.48 -20.02 -10.08
C MET A 402 16.82 -19.02 -11.05
N LEU A 403 16.12 -18.03 -10.49
CA LEU A 403 15.50 -16.96 -11.28
C LEU A 403 16.50 -16.14 -12.12
N GLN A 404 17.78 -16.12 -11.75
CA GLN A 404 18.83 -15.44 -12.53
C GLN A 404 19.14 -16.15 -13.85
N ASN A 405 18.82 -17.44 -13.96
CA ASN A 405 18.97 -18.20 -15.20
C ASN A 405 17.86 -17.89 -16.22
N PHE A 406 16.87 -17.07 -15.85
CA PHE A 406 15.87 -16.54 -16.78
C PHE A 406 16.33 -15.19 -17.30
N GLN A 407 16.57 -15.12 -18.61
CA GLN A 407 16.89 -13.91 -19.34
C GLN A 407 15.83 -13.67 -20.42
N ASP A 408 15.16 -12.52 -20.39
CA ASP A 408 14.19 -12.11 -21.41
C ASP A 408 13.07 -13.13 -21.70
N GLY A 409 12.58 -13.81 -20.65
CA GLY A 409 11.56 -14.86 -20.77
C GLY A 409 12.09 -16.22 -21.23
N ILE A 410 13.41 -16.36 -21.35
CA ILE A 410 14.05 -17.59 -21.80
C ILE A 410 14.93 -18.16 -20.70
N LEU A 411 14.83 -19.48 -20.52
CA LEU A 411 15.70 -20.22 -19.63
C LEU A 411 17.06 -20.48 -20.28
N ASP A 412 18.13 -20.11 -19.59
CA ASP A 412 19.49 -20.50 -19.93
C ASP A 412 19.67 -22.01 -19.74
N GLY A 413 20.18 -22.68 -20.77
CA GLY A 413 20.47 -24.11 -20.73
C GLY A 413 21.76 -24.45 -19.99
N ASN A 414 22.65 -23.47 -19.78
CA ASN A 414 23.92 -23.65 -19.08
C ASN A 414 23.70 -23.50 -17.57
N LEU A 415 23.12 -24.53 -16.96
CA LEU A 415 22.87 -24.54 -15.52
C LEU A 415 24.14 -24.88 -14.72
N PRO A 416 24.39 -24.22 -13.59
CA PRO A 416 25.51 -24.52 -12.71
C PRO A 416 25.37 -25.90 -12.04
N TYR A 417 26.49 -26.56 -11.80
CA TYR A 417 26.57 -27.89 -11.20
C TYR A 417 26.63 -27.84 -9.68
N LEU A 418 26.17 -28.91 -9.03
CA LEU A 418 26.27 -29.15 -7.59
C LEU A 418 27.16 -30.36 -7.30
N LYS A 419 27.88 -30.36 -6.19
CA LYS A 419 28.78 -31.46 -5.79
C LYS A 419 28.02 -32.77 -5.57
N ASN A 420 27.23 -32.82 -4.51
CA ASN A 420 26.36 -33.93 -4.12
C ASN A 420 25.19 -33.39 -3.29
N LEU A 421 24.03 -34.01 -3.40
CA LEU A 421 22.83 -33.68 -2.63
C LEU A 421 22.43 -34.86 -1.76
N ASN A 422 21.93 -34.56 -0.56
CA ASN A 422 21.29 -35.58 0.28
C ASN A 422 19.84 -35.83 -0.20
N GLU A 423 19.25 -36.94 0.24
CA GLU A 423 17.90 -37.37 -0.15
C GLU A 423 16.80 -36.32 0.19
N SER A 424 17.06 -35.43 1.16
CA SER A 424 16.08 -34.40 1.55
C SER A 424 15.77 -33.39 0.44
N TYR A 425 16.64 -33.29 -0.57
CA TYR A 425 16.47 -32.39 -1.72
C TYR A 425 15.64 -32.96 -2.87
N GLU A 426 15.36 -34.28 -2.88
CA GLU A 426 14.75 -34.95 -4.04
C GLU A 426 13.37 -34.39 -4.41
N ARG A 427 12.59 -33.97 -3.40
CA ARG A 427 11.27 -33.36 -3.60
C ARG A 427 11.29 -32.01 -4.33
N TYR A 428 12.46 -31.41 -4.48
CA TYR A 428 12.66 -30.14 -5.16
C TYR A 428 13.31 -30.30 -6.55
N PHE A 429 13.51 -31.54 -7.00
CA PHE A 429 13.97 -31.78 -8.35
C PHE A 429 12.87 -31.52 -9.37
N LEU A 430 13.23 -30.78 -10.41
CA LEU A 430 12.38 -30.58 -11.57
C LEU A 430 12.07 -31.92 -12.22
N LYS A 431 10.86 -32.04 -12.77
CA LYS A 431 10.49 -33.14 -13.65
C LYS A 431 10.70 -32.73 -15.09
N ASP A 432 10.87 -33.71 -15.97
CA ASP A 432 10.86 -33.49 -17.41
C ASP A 432 9.63 -32.66 -17.79
N ASN A 433 9.79 -31.77 -18.77
CA ASN A 433 8.70 -30.96 -19.30
C ASN A 433 8.01 -30.01 -18.29
N SER A 434 8.64 -29.71 -17.14
CA SER A 434 8.06 -28.78 -16.16
C SER A 434 7.98 -27.34 -16.70
N VAL A 435 6.91 -26.63 -16.35
CA VAL A 435 6.80 -25.17 -16.51
C VAL A 435 7.25 -24.50 -15.22
N ILE A 436 8.00 -23.41 -15.31
CA ILE A 436 8.55 -22.68 -14.18
C ILE A 436 7.90 -21.30 -14.12
N VAL A 437 7.49 -20.88 -12.93
CA VAL A 437 6.87 -19.57 -12.69
C VAL A 437 7.51 -18.95 -11.47
N SER A 438 8.02 -17.72 -11.56
CA SER A 438 8.54 -17.02 -10.38
C SER A 438 7.40 -16.70 -9.41
N ARG A 439 7.72 -16.68 -8.12
CA ARG A 439 6.76 -16.37 -7.07
C ARG A 439 6.57 -14.86 -6.87
N LEU A 440 7.53 -14.08 -7.35
CA LEU A 440 7.61 -12.62 -7.22
C LEU A 440 7.40 -11.95 -8.58
N SER A 441 6.69 -10.82 -8.55
CA SER A 441 6.57 -9.90 -9.69
C SER A 441 7.85 -9.05 -9.84
N PRO A 442 8.31 -8.71 -11.06
CA PRO A 442 7.77 -9.14 -12.36
C PRO A 442 7.94 -10.65 -12.57
N PHE A 443 6.88 -11.30 -13.09
CA PHE A 443 6.84 -12.74 -13.20
C PHE A 443 7.76 -13.23 -14.31
N LYS A 444 8.70 -14.11 -13.94
CA LYS A 444 9.54 -14.85 -14.88
C LYS A 444 8.93 -16.22 -15.10
N ILE A 445 8.60 -16.52 -16.35
CA ILE A 445 7.98 -17.78 -16.74
C ILE A 445 8.88 -18.44 -17.79
N GLY A 446 8.94 -19.76 -17.80
CA GLY A 446 9.61 -20.52 -18.85
C GLY A 446 9.35 -22.01 -18.67
N SER A 447 9.99 -22.86 -19.46
CA SER A 447 9.86 -24.31 -19.30
C SER A 447 11.19 -25.02 -19.53
N VAL A 448 11.29 -26.21 -18.94
CA VAL A 448 12.36 -27.16 -19.22
C VAL A 448 11.84 -28.23 -20.18
N GLY A 449 12.72 -28.78 -21.01
CA GLY A 449 12.43 -29.96 -21.80
C GLY A 449 12.78 -31.23 -21.04
N LYS A 450 13.29 -32.23 -21.77
CA LYS A 450 13.89 -33.42 -21.18
C LYS A 450 15.22 -33.08 -20.50
N LEU A 451 15.33 -33.41 -19.21
CA LEU A 451 16.51 -33.13 -18.40
C LEU A 451 17.57 -34.22 -18.59
N LYS A 452 18.84 -33.82 -18.62
CA LYS A 452 19.99 -34.75 -18.71
C LYS A 452 20.56 -35.11 -17.33
N THR A 453 20.22 -34.30 -16.32
CA THR A 453 20.74 -34.31 -14.95
C THR A 453 19.59 -34.06 -13.98
N ASN A 454 19.81 -34.31 -12.70
CA ASN A 454 18.88 -33.94 -11.64
C ASN A 454 19.00 -32.43 -11.36
N VAL A 455 17.98 -31.66 -11.77
CA VAL A 455 17.99 -30.20 -11.62
C VAL A 455 17.19 -29.78 -10.38
N LEU A 456 17.88 -29.18 -9.41
CA LEU A 456 17.28 -28.62 -8.20
C LEU A 456 16.62 -27.27 -8.46
N ALA A 457 15.33 -27.14 -8.14
CA ALA A 457 14.63 -25.86 -8.11
C ALA A 457 15.04 -25.05 -6.87
N ASN A 458 15.78 -23.95 -7.05
CA ASN A 458 16.22 -23.08 -5.95
C ASN A 458 15.65 -21.65 -6.04
N GLY A 459 15.25 -21.12 -4.90
CA GLY A 459 14.78 -19.75 -4.71
C GLY A 459 13.26 -19.58 -4.81
N ASN A 460 12.85 -18.35 -5.13
CA ASN A 460 11.45 -17.92 -5.19
C ASN A 460 10.77 -18.32 -6.51
N LEU A 461 10.69 -19.62 -6.79
CA LEU A 461 10.03 -20.15 -7.97
C LEU A 461 9.08 -21.31 -7.64
N PHE A 462 8.09 -21.48 -8.50
CA PHE A 462 7.26 -22.67 -8.58
C PHE A 462 7.63 -23.45 -9.82
N PHE A 463 7.52 -24.76 -9.75
CA PHE A 463 7.62 -25.64 -10.91
C PHE A 463 6.38 -26.53 -10.97
N LEU A 464 5.79 -26.53 -12.16
CA LEU A 464 4.50 -27.11 -12.47
C LEU A 464 4.77 -28.39 -13.26
N GLU A 465 4.35 -29.52 -12.68
CA GLU A 465 4.33 -30.79 -13.39
C GLU A 465 3.05 -30.83 -14.22
N ILE A 466 3.17 -30.70 -15.53
CA ILE A 466 2.03 -30.63 -16.44
C ILE A 466 1.42 -32.02 -16.73
N ASP A 467 0.10 -32.06 -16.94
CA ASP A 467 -0.56 -33.21 -17.53
C ASP A 467 -0.60 -33.05 -19.05
N GLU A 468 0.38 -33.67 -19.73
CA GLU A 468 0.58 -33.56 -21.19
C GLU A 468 -0.62 -34.07 -22.01
N ASN A 469 -1.53 -34.85 -21.41
CA ASN A 469 -2.77 -35.27 -22.07
C ASN A 469 -3.82 -34.17 -22.10
N LYS A 470 -3.71 -33.16 -21.22
CA LYS A 470 -4.69 -32.09 -21.06
C LYS A 470 -4.21 -30.76 -21.61
N ILE A 471 -2.90 -30.50 -21.57
CA ILE A 471 -2.34 -29.25 -22.07
C ILE A 471 -0.95 -29.44 -22.68
N ASN A 472 -0.68 -28.75 -23.78
CA ASN A 472 0.66 -28.66 -24.35
C ASN A 472 1.54 -27.71 -23.51
N LYS A 473 2.75 -28.17 -23.17
CA LYS A 473 3.75 -27.41 -22.38
C LYS A 473 4.06 -26.03 -22.95
N ASP A 474 4.36 -25.98 -24.24
CA ASP A 474 4.87 -24.79 -24.90
C ASP A 474 3.75 -23.78 -25.12
N PHE A 475 2.53 -24.26 -25.40
CA PHE A 475 1.32 -23.44 -25.36
C PHE A 475 1.10 -22.82 -23.98
N LEU A 476 1.14 -23.61 -22.90
CA LEU A 476 0.95 -23.09 -21.54
C LEU A 476 2.03 -22.04 -21.20
N THR A 477 3.28 -22.32 -21.56
CA THR A 477 4.40 -21.39 -21.36
C THR A 477 4.17 -20.08 -22.12
N ALA A 478 3.80 -20.16 -23.39
CA ALA A 478 3.50 -19.02 -24.25
C ALA A 478 2.34 -18.19 -23.70
N TYR A 479 1.26 -18.85 -23.27
CA TYR A 479 0.10 -18.19 -22.72
C TYR A 479 0.44 -17.42 -21.44
N LEU A 480 1.10 -18.07 -20.47
CA LEU A 480 1.46 -17.43 -19.21
C LEU A 480 2.41 -16.23 -19.41
N GLN A 481 3.29 -16.27 -20.42
CA GLN A 481 4.15 -15.14 -20.79
C GLN A 481 3.45 -14.03 -21.57
N SER A 482 2.29 -14.32 -22.17
CA SER A 482 1.55 -13.34 -22.95
C SER A 482 1.00 -12.22 -22.07
N ARG A 483 0.67 -11.07 -22.68
CA ARG A 483 0.02 -9.95 -21.97
C ARG A 483 -1.28 -10.39 -21.28
N ILE A 484 -2.04 -11.30 -21.87
CA ILE A 484 -3.30 -11.80 -21.31
C ILE A 484 -3.01 -12.71 -20.11
N GLY A 485 -2.05 -13.63 -20.22
CA GLY A 485 -1.67 -14.53 -19.13
C GLY A 485 -1.06 -13.79 -17.94
N LEU A 486 -0.17 -12.83 -18.18
CA LEU A 486 0.39 -11.98 -17.13
C LEU A 486 -0.71 -11.16 -16.42
N ARG A 487 -1.66 -10.61 -17.18
CA ARG A 487 -2.82 -9.90 -16.60
C ARG A 487 -3.69 -10.82 -15.76
N GLU A 488 -3.89 -12.07 -16.19
CA GLU A 488 -4.62 -13.06 -15.40
C GLU A 488 -3.88 -13.42 -14.11
N ILE A 489 -2.55 -13.55 -14.14
CA ILE A 489 -1.72 -13.72 -12.94
C ILE A 489 -1.85 -12.51 -12.01
N GLU A 490 -1.81 -11.28 -12.55
CA GLU A 490 -1.85 -10.03 -11.79
C GLU A 490 -3.10 -9.90 -10.90
N LYS A 491 -4.25 -10.46 -11.30
CA LYS A 491 -5.48 -10.52 -10.49
C LYS A 491 -5.27 -11.20 -9.14
N TYR A 492 -4.33 -12.13 -9.08
CA TYR A 492 -4.11 -13.03 -7.96
C TYR A 492 -2.91 -12.62 -7.09
N VAL A 493 -2.26 -11.52 -7.44
CA VAL A 493 -1.07 -11.02 -6.76
C VAL A 493 -1.46 -10.31 -5.47
N LYS A 494 -0.74 -10.64 -4.40
CA LYS A 494 -0.87 -10.03 -3.08
C LYS A 494 0.45 -9.37 -2.68
N GLY A 495 0.37 -8.35 -1.84
CA GLY A 495 1.52 -7.68 -1.25
C GLY A 495 1.78 -6.30 -1.86
N SER A 496 2.09 -5.34 -0.99
CA SER A 496 2.25 -3.95 -1.39
C SER A 496 3.64 -3.66 -1.96
N ILE A 497 4.70 -3.96 -1.19
CA ILE A 497 6.11 -3.81 -1.63
C ILE A 497 6.56 -5.01 -2.45
N MET A 498 6.45 -6.21 -1.87
CA MET A 498 6.80 -7.46 -2.54
C MET A 498 5.51 -8.13 -3.02
N LYS A 499 5.25 -7.97 -4.31
CA LYS A 499 4.13 -8.58 -5.01
C LYS A 499 4.39 -10.07 -5.24
N THR A 500 3.59 -10.91 -4.60
CA THR A 500 3.72 -12.38 -4.60
C THR A 500 2.42 -13.06 -4.99
N ILE A 501 2.52 -14.28 -5.52
CA ILE A 501 1.38 -15.17 -5.73
C ILE A 501 1.53 -16.46 -4.90
N SER A 502 0.43 -16.91 -4.30
CA SER A 502 0.37 -18.16 -3.54
C SER A 502 0.11 -19.35 -4.48
N ILE A 503 0.35 -20.59 -4.03
CA ILE A 503 0.00 -21.78 -4.84
C ILE A 503 -1.51 -21.85 -5.05
N ARG A 504 -2.31 -21.63 -4.00
CA ARG A 504 -3.78 -21.62 -4.07
C ARG A 504 -4.30 -20.60 -5.08
N ASP A 505 -3.69 -19.41 -5.12
CA ASP A 505 -4.04 -18.36 -6.06
C ASP A 505 -3.55 -18.69 -7.50
N LEU A 506 -2.37 -19.28 -7.65
CA LEU A 506 -1.83 -19.73 -8.95
C LEU A 506 -2.71 -20.82 -9.59
N GLU A 507 -3.21 -21.76 -8.79
CA GLU A 507 -4.13 -22.84 -9.21
C GLU A 507 -5.39 -22.32 -9.92
N ARG A 508 -5.81 -21.09 -9.61
CA ARG A 508 -7.06 -20.47 -10.10
C ARG A 508 -6.90 -19.71 -11.41
N ILE A 509 -5.68 -19.59 -11.94
CA ILE A 509 -5.43 -18.90 -13.21
C ILE A 509 -6.24 -19.55 -14.32
N LYS A 510 -7.02 -18.73 -15.02
CA LYS A 510 -7.76 -19.16 -16.20
C LYS A 510 -6.83 -19.27 -17.40
N ILE A 511 -7.00 -20.33 -18.17
CA ILE A 511 -6.27 -20.65 -19.40
C ILE A 511 -7.30 -20.84 -20.51
N PRO A 512 -7.05 -20.36 -21.75
CA PRO A 512 -7.98 -20.52 -22.85
C PRO A 512 -8.19 -22.00 -23.16
N LYS A 513 -9.45 -22.43 -23.19
CA LYS A 513 -9.78 -23.82 -23.54
C LYS A 513 -9.88 -23.95 -25.05
N ILE A 514 -8.80 -24.42 -25.68
CA ILE A 514 -8.70 -24.64 -27.13
C ILE A 514 -8.25 -26.08 -27.43
N SER A 515 -8.52 -26.57 -28.63
CA SER A 515 -8.14 -27.92 -29.08
C SER A 515 -6.64 -28.17 -28.98
N MET A 516 -6.23 -29.40 -28.65
CA MET A 516 -4.81 -29.80 -28.55
C MET A 516 -4.03 -29.50 -29.84
N GLU A 517 -4.62 -29.69 -31.02
CA GLU A 517 -4.01 -29.36 -32.31
C GLU A 517 -3.61 -27.88 -32.39
N LYS A 518 -4.53 -26.99 -32.01
CA LYS A 518 -4.26 -25.55 -31.95
C LYS A 518 -3.23 -25.18 -30.88
N GLN A 519 -3.24 -25.87 -29.73
CA GLN A 519 -2.22 -25.67 -28.71
C GLN A 519 -0.83 -26.02 -29.26
N ILE A 520 -0.69 -27.16 -29.95
CA ILE A 520 0.57 -27.58 -30.59
C ILE A 520 1.02 -26.56 -31.63
N GLU A 521 0.11 -26.05 -32.47
CA GLU A 521 0.43 -25.01 -33.46
C GLU A 521 1.04 -23.76 -32.80
N ILE A 522 0.36 -23.22 -31.77
CA ILE A 522 0.82 -22.03 -31.03
C ILE A 522 2.14 -22.32 -30.30
N GLY A 523 2.25 -23.48 -29.66
CA GLY A 523 3.45 -23.91 -28.95
C GLY A 523 4.66 -24.00 -29.87
N ASN A 524 4.50 -24.59 -31.06
CA ASN A 524 5.56 -24.68 -32.06
C ASN A 524 6.00 -23.30 -32.57
N GLN A 525 5.04 -22.40 -32.84
CA GLN A 525 5.34 -21.01 -33.22
C GLN A 525 6.11 -20.28 -32.12
N PHE A 526 5.69 -20.44 -30.87
CA PHE A 526 6.37 -19.85 -29.71
C PHE A 526 7.81 -20.37 -29.56
N VAL A 527 8.03 -21.68 -29.72
CA VAL A 527 9.37 -22.28 -29.68
C VAL A 527 10.26 -21.77 -30.82
N LEU A 528 9.71 -21.61 -32.02
CA LEU A 528 10.43 -21.04 -33.16
C LEU A 528 10.87 -19.59 -32.86
N LEU A 529 9.95 -18.74 -32.41
CA LEU A 529 10.23 -17.34 -32.06
C LEU A 529 11.31 -17.23 -30.97
N ASN A 530 11.24 -18.08 -29.94
CA ASN A 530 12.27 -18.11 -28.90
C ASN A 530 13.64 -18.57 -29.45
N SER A 531 13.65 -19.44 -30.45
CA SER A 531 14.89 -19.90 -31.07
C SER A 531 15.53 -18.82 -31.94
N GLU A 532 14.71 -18.09 -32.71
CA GLU A 532 15.13 -16.89 -33.45
C GLU A 532 15.66 -15.81 -32.49
N PHE A 533 14.93 -15.54 -31.40
CA PHE A 533 15.37 -14.58 -30.38
C PHE A 533 16.72 -14.95 -29.77
N LYS A 534 16.93 -16.23 -29.41
CA LYS A 534 18.24 -16.72 -28.92
C LYS A 534 19.36 -16.48 -29.94
N ALA A 535 19.11 -16.76 -31.22
CA ALA A 535 20.10 -16.57 -32.27
C ALA A 535 20.47 -15.08 -32.44
N ILE A 536 19.47 -14.19 -32.45
CA ILE A 536 19.67 -12.73 -32.54
C ILE A 536 20.43 -12.22 -31.31
N LYS A 537 20.07 -12.67 -30.12
CA LYS A 537 20.75 -12.27 -28.88
C LYS A 537 22.22 -12.69 -28.88
N LYS A 538 22.50 -13.94 -29.25
CA LYS A 538 23.88 -14.41 -29.41
C LYS A 538 24.67 -13.55 -30.40
N ARG A 539 24.08 -13.22 -31.56
CA ARG A 539 24.73 -12.33 -32.53
C ARG A 539 24.97 -10.93 -31.98
N THR A 540 24.06 -10.43 -31.14
CA THR A 540 24.22 -9.14 -30.47
C THR A 540 25.40 -9.17 -29.51
N ASP A 541 25.56 -10.24 -28.73
CA ASP A 541 26.68 -10.42 -27.80
C ASP A 541 28.02 -10.50 -28.56
N GLU A 542 28.07 -11.24 -29.67
CA GLU A 542 29.24 -11.31 -30.57
C GLU A 542 29.61 -9.91 -31.12
N ILE A 543 28.64 -9.12 -31.56
CA ILE A 543 28.89 -7.75 -32.05
C ILE A 543 29.41 -6.84 -30.93
N ILE A 544 28.93 -7.00 -29.70
CA ILE A 544 29.43 -6.23 -28.55
C ILE A 544 30.89 -6.58 -28.30
N GLU A 545 31.26 -7.86 -28.33
CA GLU A 545 32.64 -8.32 -28.16
C GLU A 545 33.54 -7.82 -29.30
N GLU A 546 33.11 -7.92 -30.56
CA GLU A 546 33.81 -7.37 -31.73
C GLU A 546 34.10 -5.86 -31.56
N ARG A 547 33.13 -5.09 -31.05
CA ARG A 547 33.29 -3.64 -30.80
C ARG A 547 34.29 -3.33 -29.68
N LEU A 548 34.27 -4.11 -28.60
CA LEU A 548 35.17 -3.92 -27.46
C LEU A 548 36.61 -4.25 -27.85
N ASN A 549 36.80 -5.30 -28.65
CA ASN A 549 38.12 -5.80 -29.02
C ASN A 549 38.74 -5.08 -30.24
N MET A 550 38.03 -4.09 -30.80
CA MET A 550 38.42 -3.38 -32.03
C MET A 550 39.82 -2.73 -31.97
N PHE A 551 40.34 -2.44 -30.77
CA PHE A 551 41.67 -1.85 -30.55
C PHE A 551 42.66 -2.79 -29.84
N GLU A 552 42.25 -4.00 -29.45
CA GLU A 552 43.11 -4.92 -28.68
C GLU A 552 44.26 -5.53 -29.52
N GLY A 553 44.20 -5.38 -30.86
CA GLY A 553 45.27 -5.78 -31.78
C GLY A 553 46.40 -4.76 -31.98
N GLY A 554 46.32 -3.57 -31.36
CA GLY A 554 47.23 -2.46 -31.61
C GLY A 554 46.94 -1.78 -32.96
N ILE A 555 46.74 -0.46 -32.93
CA ILE A 555 46.85 0.41 -34.12
C ILE A 555 48.28 0.88 -34.21
#